data_AF-A0A2U3AZT0-F1
#
_entry.id   AF-A0A2U3AZT0-F1
#
_cell.length_a   1.000
_cell.length_b   1.000
_cell.length_c   1.000
_cell.angle_alpha   90.00
_cell.angle_beta   90.00
_cell.angle_gamma   90.00
#
_symmetry.space_group_name_H-M   'P 1'
#
loop_
_entity.id
_entity.type
_entity.pdbx_description
1 polymer ?
#
loop_
_entity_poly.entity_id
_entity_poly.type
_entity_poly.pdbx_seq_one_letter_code
_entity_poly.pdbx_strand_id
1 'polypeptide(L)' 'MTKFYNVCTRKTIVGLKGEKKFYHKVGVIKVTENGGWFLQLYQQPETDFLIFPSQNDELPVINFDSNEA' A
#
# COMPACT_ATOMS: atom_id res chain seq x y z
N MET A 1 -1.53 -15.34 -18.38
CA MET A 1 -2.15 -14.04 -18.02
C MET A 1 -1.26 -13.39 -16.97
N THR A 2 -0.66 -12.24 -17.27
CA THR A 2 0.27 -11.56 -16.35
C THR A 2 -0.51 -10.98 -15.17
N LYS A 3 -0.12 -11.35 -13.94
CA LYS A 3 -0.75 -10.85 -12.70
C LYS A 3 0.04 -9.67 -12.15
N PHE A 4 -0.67 -8.69 -11.61
CA PHE A 4 -0.09 -7.51 -10.96
C PHE A 4 -0.65 -7.36 -9.55
N TYR A 5 0.22 -7.05 -8.59
CA TYR A 5 -0.17 -6.70 -7.23
C TYR A 5 0.14 -5.23 -6.94
N ASN A 6 -0.74 -4.53 -6.23
CA ASN A 6 -0.45 -3.19 -5.73
C ASN A 6 0.35 -3.30 -4.44
N VAL A 7 1.35 -2.43 -4.27
CA VAL A 7 2.07 -2.27 -3.01
C VAL A 7 1.65 -0.94 -2.41
N CYS A 8 1.14 -0.98 -1.19
CA CYS A 8 0.76 0.21 -0.43
C CYS A 8 1.53 0.27 0.88
N THR A 9 1.91 1.47 1.32
CA THR A 9 2.29 1.72 2.70
C THR A 9 1.07 2.00 3.55
N ARG A 10 1.16 1.70 4.84
CA ARG A 10 0.21 2.13 5.86
C ARG A 10 0.93 2.96 6.91
N LYS A 11 0.35 4.12 7.22
CA LYS A 11 0.74 4.94 8.36
C LYS A 11 -0.45 5.07 9.31
N THR A 12 -0.20 4.79 10.58
CA THR A 12 -1.18 4.99 11.64
C THR A 12 -0.86 6.27 12.38
N ILE A 13 -1.83 7.17 12.50
CA ILE A 13 -1.72 8.37 13.34
C ILE A 13 -2.74 8.25 14.46
N VAL A 14 -2.26 8.29 15.70
CA VAL A 14 -3.11 8.28 16.90
C VAL A 14 -3.27 9.72 17.37
N GLY A 15 -4.47 10.27 17.24
CA GLY A 15 -4.80 11.64 17.66
C GLY A 15 -5.88 11.67 18.74
N LEU A 16 -6.25 12.88 19.18
CA LEU A 16 -7.30 13.11 20.19
C LEU A 16 -8.68 12.58 19.79
N LYS A 17 -8.93 12.37 18.49
CA LYS A 17 -10.17 11.83 17.92
C LYS A 17 -10.12 10.34 17.59
N GLY A 18 -9.08 9.63 18.04
CA GLY A 18 -8.89 8.20 17.78
C GLY A 18 -7.80 7.89 16.76
N GLU A 19 -7.76 6.62 16.31
CA GLU A 19 -6.78 6.11 15.36
C GLU A 19 -7.24 6.36 13.91
N LYS A 20 -6.37 6.97 13.10
CA LYS A 20 -6.57 7.13 11.65
C LYS A 20 -5.50 6.39 10.89
N LYS A 21 -5.92 5.54 9.94
CA LYS A 21 -5.04 4.78 9.05
C LYS A 21 -5.02 5.42 7.67
N PHE A 22 -3.83 5.75 7.20
CA PHE A 22 -3.59 6.26 5.86
C PHE A 22 -2.89 5.20 5.04
N TYR A 23 -3.36 5.01 3.81
CA TYR A 23 -2.79 4.08 2.87
C TYR A 23 -2.27 4.84 1.66
N HIS A 24 -1.06 4.55 1.22
CA HIS A 24 -0.48 5.21 0.05
C HIS A 24 0.11 4.16 -0.89
N LYS A 25 -0.34 4.13 -2.15
CA LYS A 25 0.21 3.20 -3.14
C LYS A 25 1.62 3.65 -3.53
N VAL A 26 2.61 2.79 -3.30
CA VAL A 26 4.03 3.07 -3.57
C VAL A 26 4.59 2.31 -4.76
N GLY A 27 3.87 1.31 -5.27
CA GLY A 27 4.35 0.55 -6.43
C GLY A 27 3.41 -0.55 -6.90
N VAL A 28 3.91 -1.34 -7.85
CA VAL A 28 3.25 -2.53 -8.38
C VAL A 28 4.25 -3.67 -8.55
N ILE A 29 3.85 -4.89 -8.25
CA ILE A 29 4.63 -6.11 -8.45
C ILE A 29 4.07 -6.81 -9.68
N LYS A 30 4.94 -7.12 -10.66
CA LYS A 30 4.61 -7.99 -11.79
C LYS A 30 4.99 -9.42 -11.44
N VAL A 31 4.06 -10.36 -11.61
CA VAL A 31 4.35 -11.79 -11.48
C VAL A 31 5.09 -12.27 -12.72
N THR A 32 6.21 -12.96 -12.51
CA THR A 32 6.99 -13.60 -13.57
C THR A 32 6.20 -14.73 -14.22
N GLU A 33 6.64 -15.16 -15.40
CA GLU A 33 6.00 -16.25 -16.13
C GLU A 33 5.99 -17.57 -15.34
N ASN A 34 6.97 -17.76 -14.46
CA ASN A 34 7.10 -18.92 -13.59
C ASN A 34 6.35 -18.78 -12.25
N GLY A 35 5.54 -17.72 -12.08
CA GLY A 35 4.70 -17.50 -10.89
C GLY A 35 5.40 -16.83 -9.70
N GLY A 36 6.72 -16.62 -9.77
CA GLY A 36 7.48 -15.91 -8.74
C GLY A 36 7.43 -14.38 -8.91
N TRP A 37 7.80 -13.65 -7.87
CA TRP A 37 8.00 -12.20 -7.92
C TRP A 37 9.05 -11.77 -6.88
N PHE A 38 9.69 -10.63 -7.10
CA PHE A 38 10.69 -10.05 -6.21
C PHE A 38 10.31 -8.60 -5.89
N LEU A 39 10.37 -8.24 -4.61
CA LEU A 39 10.15 -6.88 -4.12
C LEU A 39 11.24 -6.57 -3.11
N GLN A 40 12.03 -5.54 -3.39
CA GLN A 40 12.98 -4.98 -2.44
C GLN A 40 12.40 -3.70 -1.87
N LEU A 41 12.17 -3.69 -0.55
CA LEU A 41 11.69 -2.53 0.18
C LEU A 41 12.85 -1.93 0.98
N TYR A 42 12.96 -0.62 0.97
CA TYR A 42 13.81 0.08 1.93
C TYR A 42 13.04 0.22 3.25
N GLN A 43 13.66 -0.19 4.36
CA GLN A 43 13.02 -0.06 5.66
C GLN A 43 12.90 1.42 6.04
N GLN A 44 11.67 1.89 6.16
CA GLN A 44 11.36 3.17 6.77
C GLN A 44 10.86 2.92 8.20
N PRO A 45 11.26 3.72 9.20
CA PRO A 45 10.70 3.61 10.54
C PRO A 45 9.17 3.69 10.51
N GLU A 46 8.52 2.89 11.36
CA GLU A 46 7.07 2.97 11.61
C GLU A 46 6.20 2.86 10.34
N THR A 47 6.68 2.17 9.30
CA THR A 47 6.00 2.04 8.01
C THR A 47 5.72 0.57 7.70
N ASP A 48 4.43 0.24 7.59
CA ASP A 48 4.02 -1.09 7.15
C ASP A 48 3.82 -1.11 5.64
N PHE A 49 4.22 -2.19 4.97
CA PHE A 49 3.98 -2.41 3.54
C PHE A 49 3.01 -3.56 3.34
N LEU A 50 2.03 -3.36 2.46
CA LEU A 50 0.91 -4.26 2.21
C LEU A 50 0.80 -4.54 0.70
N ILE A 51 0.53 -5.79 0.33
CA ILE A 51 0.43 -6.24 -1.06
C ILE A 51 -1.01 -6.70 -1.33
N PHE A 52 -1.62 -6.18 -2.41
CA PHE A 52 -3.03 -6.44 -2.75
C PHE A 52 -3.21 -7.00 -4.17
N PRO A 53 -4.08 -8.02 -4.38
CA PRO A 53 -4.36 -8.67 -5.67
C PRO A 53 -5.24 -7.86 -6.66
N SER A 54 -4.98 -6.55 -6.88
CA SER A 54 -5.70 -5.67 -7.86
C SER A 54 -7.23 -5.55 -7.67
N GLN A 55 -7.99 -4.73 -8.39
CA GLN A 55 -7.83 -3.30 -8.69
C GLN A 55 -9.04 -2.46 -8.21
N ASN A 56 -10.11 -3.06 -7.65
CA ASN A 56 -11.34 -2.31 -7.34
C ASN A 56 -11.99 -2.64 -5.97
N ASP A 57 -12.00 -3.88 -5.48
CA ASP A 57 -12.87 -4.23 -4.34
C ASP A 57 -12.16 -4.39 -2.98
N GLU A 58 -10.83 -4.57 -2.96
CA GLU A 58 -10.05 -4.78 -1.72
C GLU A 58 -9.01 -3.69 -1.45
N LEU A 59 -9.00 -2.61 -2.24
CA LEU A 59 -8.07 -1.52 -2.00
C LEU A 59 -8.54 -0.69 -0.80
N PRO A 60 -7.66 -0.41 0.19
CA PRO A 60 -8.02 0.50 1.24
C PRO A 60 -8.33 1.88 0.65
N VAL A 61 -9.38 2.54 1.16
CA VAL A 61 -9.76 3.89 0.74
C VAL A 61 -8.61 4.84 1.07
N ILE A 62 -7.94 5.35 0.03
CA ILE A 62 -6.90 6.38 0.17
C ILE A 62 -7.61 7.68 0.50
N ASN A 63 -7.60 8.07 1.78
CA ASN A 63 -8.24 9.28 2.24
C ASN A 63 -7.27 10.46 2.13
N PHE A 64 -7.53 11.39 1.22
CA PHE A 64 -6.69 12.55 0.91
C PHE A 64 -6.98 13.79 1.79
N ASP A 65 -7.68 13.63 2.92
CA ASP A 65 -8.03 14.76 3.80
C ASP A 65 -6.87 15.77 3.95
N SER A 66 -7.06 16.93 3.30
CA SER A 66 -6.34 18.21 3.40
C SER A 66 -4.93 18.16 4.01
N ASN A 67 -3.99 17.55 3.30
CA ASN A 67 -2.55 17.78 3.47
C ASN A 67 -1.92 18.33 2.17
N GLU A 68 -2.72 19.00 1.33
CA GLU A 68 -2.18 19.96 0.36
C GLU A 68 -2.31 21.36 0.97
N ALA A 69 -1.17 22.07 0.99
CA ALA A 69 -0.85 23.35 1.63
C ALA A 69 -0.43 23.29 3.11
#